data_AF-A0A2K2VJK7-F1
#
_entry.id   AF-A0A2K2VJK7-F1
#
_cell.length_a   1.000
_cell.length_b   1.000
_cell.length_c   1.000
_cell.angle_alpha   90.00
_cell.angle_beta   90.00
_cell.angle_gamma   90.00
#
_symmetry.space_group_name_H-M   'P 1'
#
loop_
_entity.id
_entity.type
_entity.pdbx_description
1 polymer ?
#
loop_
_entity_poly.entity_id
_entity_poly.type
_entity_poly.pdbx_seq_one_letter_code
_entity_poly.pdbx_strand_id
1 'polypeptide(L)'
;MQNINKEILEKISNETKNSIGGISIVTPSIYADIFLKYASSHDADIGDEHKITDYLLSQKISQFTNLQETTAKNAQQLSQNTGRAINAIKDKDETTLKKILQETKNLQNEIERLKKSIYKDELTGAYNRKWLHDNCLKEDSENFKNSGILAIIDLNYFKIINDTYGHIVGDKVLIFIANQLKKIKESVIRYGGDEFIIIFSAHSTKEDAYKILDTELSHLIL
;
A
#
# COMPACT_ATOMS: atom_id res chain seq x y z
N MET A 1 22.54 -11.04 -18.02
CA MET A 1 22.66 -9.83 -17.18
C MET A 1 23.84 -10.05 -16.24
N GLN A 2 24.91 -9.28 -16.37
CA GLN A 2 25.97 -9.28 -15.37
C GLN A 2 25.35 -8.84 -14.04
N ASN A 3 25.61 -9.60 -12.98
CA ASN A 3 25.15 -9.26 -11.64
C ASN A 3 25.94 -8.02 -11.20
N ILE A 4 25.35 -6.83 -11.32
CA ILE A 4 25.99 -5.60 -10.87
C ILE A 4 26.16 -5.71 -9.35
N ASN A 5 27.40 -5.67 -8.88
CA ASN A 5 27.72 -5.76 -7.46
C ASN A 5 27.04 -4.60 -6.70
N LYS A 6 26.42 -4.91 -5.56
CA LYS A 6 25.74 -3.94 -4.69
C LYS A 6 26.67 -2.80 -4.27
N GLU A 7 27.96 -3.08 -4.05
CA GLU A 7 28.97 -2.06 -3.74
C GLU A 7 29.21 -1.07 -4.90
N ILE A 8 29.11 -1.55 -6.14
CA ILE A 8 29.28 -0.70 -7.33
C ILE A 8 28.07 0.22 -7.50
N LEU A 9 26.85 -0.30 -7.32
CA LEU A 9 25.62 0.49 -7.35
C LEU A 9 25.59 1.58 -6.26
N GLU A 10 26.07 1.25 -5.06
CA GLU A 10 26.16 2.20 -3.95
C GLU A 10 27.16 3.32 -4.25
N LYS A 11 28.30 2.99 -4.87
CA LYS A 11 29.30 3.96 -5.30
C LYS A 11 28.76 4.90 -6.40
N ILE A 12 28.10 4.35 -7.43
CA ILE A 12 27.46 5.13 -8.51
C ILE A 12 26.38 6.06 -7.94
N SER A 13 25.55 5.57 -7.00
CA SER A 13 24.50 6.36 -6.37
C SER A 13 25.07 7.53 -5.55
N ASN A 14 26.14 7.29 -4.80
CA ASN A 14 26.81 8.35 -4.02
C ASN A 14 27.46 9.42 -4.90
N GLU A 15 28.12 9.03 -6.00
CA GLU A 15 28.70 9.97 -6.95
C GLU A 15 27.62 10.80 -7.67
N THR A 16 26.51 10.17 -8.04
CA THR A 16 25.33 10.86 -8.60
C THR A 16 24.79 11.89 -7.62
N LYS A 17 24.57 11.51 -6.35
CA LYS A 17 24.11 12.41 -5.28
C LYS A 17 25.06 13.59 -5.04
N ASN A 18 26.36 13.35 -5.06
CA ASN A 18 27.36 14.41 -4.91
C ASN A 18 27.37 15.37 -6.10
N SER A 19 27.17 14.87 -7.32
CA SER A 19 27.15 15.68 -8.54
C SER A 19 25.89 16.56 -8.69
N ILE A 20 24.76 16.13 -8.12
CA ILE A 20 23.50 16.90 -8.19
C ILE A 20 23.37 17.95 -7.08
N GLY A 21 24.26 17.96 -6.08
CA GLY A 21 24.20 18.89 -4.95
C GLY A 21 24.30 20.38 -5.32
N GLY A 22 24.77 20.70 -6.54
CA GLY A 22 24.80 22.05 -7.09
C GLY A 22 23.65 22.43 -8.03
N ILE A 23 22.71 21.52 -8.29
CA ILE A 23 21.59 21.73 -9.21
C ILE A 23 20.35 22.17 -8.42
N SER A 24 19.85 23.37 -8.70
CA SER A 24 18.69 23.96 -7.99
C SER A 24 17.41 23.12 -8.08
N ILE A 25 17.18 22.47 -9.22
CA ILE A 25 16.03 21.56 -9.44
C ILE A 25 16.52 20.32 -10.18
N VAL A 26 16.41 19.16 -9.54
CA VAL A 26 16.76 17.87 -10.13
C VAL A 26 15.47 17.15 -10.51
N THR A 27 15.22 16.99 -11.81
CA THR A 27 14.11 16.18 -12.31
C THR A 27 14.52 14.70 -12.41
N PRO A 28 13.55 13.76 -12.45
CA PRO A 28 13.87 12.35 -12.66
C PRO A 28 14.77 12.08 -13.87
N SER A 29 14.57 12.80 -14.99
CA SER A 29 15.42 12.69 -16.18
C SER A 29 16.85 13.17 -15.94
N ILE A 30 17.04 14.32 -15.27
CA ILE A 30 18.38 14.84 -14.95
C ILE A 30 19.13 13.88 -14.03
N TYR A 31 18.43 13.31 -13.05
CA TYR A 31 19.00 12.32 -12.15
C TYR A 31 19.42 11.05 -12.92
N ALA A 32 18.56 10.54 -13.80
CA ALA A 32 18.82 9.37 -14.63
C ALA A 32 20.03 9.55 -15.55
N ASP A 33 20.13 10.69 -16.25
CA ASP A 33 21.26 11.00 -17.14
C ASP A 33 22.61 11.01 -16.39
N ILE A 34 22.64 11.63 -15.21
CA ILE A 34 23.84 11.71 -14.38
C ILE A 34 24.18 10.33 -13.82
N PHE A 35 23.18 9.56 -13.40
CA PHE A 35 23.37 8.20 -12.91
C PHE A 35 23.92 7.27 -14.00
N LEU A 36 23.39 7.31 -15.21
CA LEU A 36 23.87 6.55 -16.37
C LEU A 36 25.30 6.93 -16.77
N LYS A 37 25.65 8.21 -16.63
CA LYS A 37 27.03 8.68 -16.85
C LYS A 37 28.01 8.03 -15.87
N TYR A 38 27.70 8.02 -14.57
CA TYR A 38 28.55 7.40 -13.54
C TYR A 38 28.54 5.87 -13.60
N ALA A 39 27.44 5.29 -14.08
CA ALA A 39 27.34 3.87 -14.36
C ALA A 39 28.30 3.44 -15.47
N SER A 40 28.30 4.18 -16.57
CA SER A 40 29.19 3.96 -17.71
C SER A 40 30.66 4.12 -17.32
N SER A 41 30.98 5.04 -16.39
CA SER A 41 32.36 5.21 -15.91
C SER A 41 32.85 4.09 -14.97
N HIS A 42 31.93 3.26 -14.47
CA HIS A 42 32.23 2.11 -13.60
C HIS A 42 32.10 0.77 -14.34
N ASP A 43 32.01 0.76 -15.68
CA ASP A 43 31.73 -0.43 -16.50
C ASP A 43 30.47 -1.19 -16.02
N ALA A 44 29.54 -0.49 -15.38
CA ALA A 44 28.28 -1.04 -14.94
C ALA A 44 27.26 -0.89 -16.08
N ASP A 45 26.95 -2.00 -16.75
CA ASP A 45 25.81 -2.08 -17.67
C ASP A 45 24.51 -1.98 -16.88
N ILE A 46 24.11 -0.75 -16.58
CA ILE A 46 22.80 -0.47 -16.01
C ILE A 46 21.82 -0.61 -17.15
N GLY A 47 21.27 -1.82 -17.24
CA GLY A 47 20.33 -2.19 -18.29
C GLY A 47 19.32 -1.08 -18.52
N ASP A 48 19.14 -0.77 -19.80
CA ASP A 48 18.23 0.24 -20.36
C ASP A 48 17.05 0.55 -19.44
N GLU A 49 16.95 1.79 -18.96
CA GLU A 49 15.89 2.24 -18.05
C GLU A 49 14.49 1.96 -18.64
N HIS A 50 14.38 2.00 -19.97
CA HIS A 50 13.20 1.55 -20.69
C HIS A 50 12.88 0.08 -20.45
N LYS A 51 13.86 -0.82 -20.43
CA LYS A 51 13.65 -2.25 -20.12
C LYS A 51 13.23 -2.50 -18.68
N ILE A 52 13.77 -1.75 -17.71
CA ILE A 52 13.35 -1.87 -16.30
C ILE A 52 11.92 -1.35 -16.13
N THR A 53 11.62 -0.21 -16.76
CA THR A 53 10.28 0.38 -16.77
C THR A 53 9.26 -0.54 -17.44
N ASP A 54 9.59 -1.08 -18.61
CA ASP A 54 8.76 -2.04 -19.35
C ASP A 54 8.57 -3.33 -18.55
N TYR A 55 9.60 -3.80 -17.85
CA TYR A 55 9.50 -4.96 -16.96
C TYR A 55 8.54 -4.68 -15.79
N LEU A 56 8.71 -3.57 -15.07
CA LEU A 56 7.83 -3.18 -13.97
C LEU A 56 6.39 -2.96 -14.43
N LEU A 57 6.20 -2.31 -15.58
CA LEU A 57 4.90 -2.07 -16.17
C LEU A 57 4.24 -3.38 -16.60
N SER A 58 4.98 -4.29 -17.24
CA SER A 58 4.49 -5.62 -17.61
C SER A 58 4.10 -6.44 -16.38
N GLN A 59 4.87 -6.34 -15.29
CA GLN A 59 4.56 -7.01 -14.04
C GLN A 59 3.29 -6.44 -13.40
N LYS A 60 3.14 -5.11 -13.35
CA LYS A 60 1.93 -4.43 -12.86
C LYS A 60 0.71 -4.79 -13.70
N ILE A 61 0.83 -4.79 -15.04
CA ILE A 61 -0.23 -5.18 -15.96
C ILE A 61 -0.61 -6.65 -15.71
N SER A 62 0.37 -7.54 -15.61
CA SER A 62 0.11 -8.97 -15.34
C SER A 62 -0.61 -9.19 -14.02
N GLN A 63 -0.21 -8.48 -12.95
CA GLN A 63 -0.93 -8.50 -11.67
C GLN A 63 -2.38 -8.02 -11.81
N PHE A 64 -2.59 -6.93 -12.57
CA PHE A 64 -3.93 -6.38 -12.79
C PHE A 64 -4.81 -7.32 -13.62
N THR A 65 -4.28 -7.94 -14.67
CA THR A 65 -4.97 -8.94 -15.48
C THR A 65 -5.36 -10.15 -14.64
N ASN A 66 -4.44 -10.66 -13.81
CA ASN A 66 -4.74 -11.76 -12.88
C ASN A 66 -5.86 -11.40 -11.90
N LEU A 67 -5.87 -10.17 -11.39
CA LEU A 67 -6.94 -9.67 -10.52
C LEU A 67 -8.29 -9.65 -11.25
N GLN A 68 -8.31 -9.16 -12.50
CA GLN A 68 -9.52 -9.12 -13.32
C GLN A 68 -10.07 -10.51 -13.63
N GLU A 69 -9.21 -11.45 -14.06
CA GLU A 69 -9.63 -12.82 -14.33
C GLU A 69 -10.18 -13.52 -13.08
N THR A 70 -9.50 -13.35 -11.95
CA THR A 70 -9.95 -13.92 -10.68
C THR A 70 -11.29 -13.34 -10.25
N THR A 71 -11.48 -12.03 -10.41
CA THR A 71 -12.74 -11.35 -10.11
C THR A 71 -13.89 -11.86 -10.99
N ALA A 72 -13.63 -12.03 -12.30
CA ALA A 72 -14.61 -12.56 -13.23
C ALA A 72 -15.00 -14.01 -12.90
N LYS A 73 -14.01 -14.88 -12.59
CA LYS A 73 -14.25 -16.26 -12.14
C LYS A 73 -15.09 -16.31 -10.87
N ASN A 74 -14.75 -15.49 -9.87
CA ASN A 74 -15.50 -15.42 -8.61
C ASN A 74 -16.96 -14.98 -8.83
N ALA A 75 -17.19 -13.99 -9.70
CA ALA A 75 -18.55 -13.54 -10.04
C ALA A 75 -19.37 -14.62 -10.76
N GLN A 76 -18.76 -15.33 -11.71
CA GLN A 76 -19.41 -16.44 -12.40
C GLN A 76 -19.76 -17.57 -11.43
N GLN A 77 -18.83 -17.94 -10.54
CA GLN A 77 -19.05 -19.00 -9.57
C GLN A 77 -20.13 -18.64 -8.55
N LEU A 78 -20.20 -17.37 -8.13
CA LEU A 78 -21.27 -16.87 -7.27
C LEU A 78 -22.65 -16.98 -7.95
N SER A 79 -22.75 -16.62 -9.23
CA SER A 79 -23.98 -16.76 -10.01
C SER A 79 -24.42 -18.22 -10.11
N GLN A 80 -23.49 -19.12 -10.42
CA GLN A 80 -23.76 -20.57 -10.51
C GLN A 80 -24.20 -21.16 -9.16
N ASN A 81 -23.52 -20.79 -8.07
CA ASN A 81 -23.87 -21.25 -6.73
C ASN A 81 -25.26 -20.77 -6.31
N THR A 82 -25.63 -19.54 -6.67
CA THR A 82 -26.97 -18.99 -6.41
C THR A 82 -28.04 -19.79 -7.15
N GLY A 83 -27.84 -20.11 -8.44
CA GLY A 83 -28.77 -20.94 -9.22
C GLY A 83 -28.89 -22.38 -8.67
N ARG A 84 -27.77 -22.99 -8.30
CA ARG A 84 -27.75 -24.32 -7.66
C ARG A 84 -28.46 -24.31 -6.30
N ALA A 85 -28.33 -23.23 -5.53
CA ALA A 85 -29.00 -23.09 -4.23
C ALA A 85 -30.53 -23.03 -4.39
N ILE A 86 -31.03 -22.27 -5.37
CA ILE A 86 -32.46 -22.18 -5.66
C ILE A 86 -33.04 -23.57 -5.98
N ASN A 87 -32.35 -24.35 -6.81
CA ASN A 87 -32.77 -25.72 -7.15
C ASN A 87 -32.69 -26.66 -5.93
N ALA A 88 -31.60 -26.62 -5.16
CA ALA A 88 -31.46 -27.44 -3.96
C ALA A 88 -32.52 -27.16 -2.89
N ILE A 89 -32.94 -25.89 -2.75
CA ILE A 89 -34.04 -25.49 -1.87
C ILE A 89 -35.38 -26.06 -2.38
N LYS A 90 -35.62 -26.00 -3.69
CA LYS A 90 -36.82 -26.56 -4.32
C LYS A 90 -36.90 -28.08 -4.13
N ASP A 91 -35.77 -28.76 -4.26
CA ASP A 91 -35.68 -30.23 -4.21
C ASP A 91 -35.44 -30.78 -2.78
N LYS A 92 -35.36 -29.89 -1.77
CA LYS A 92 -35.05 -30.21 -0.36
C LYS A 92 -33.76 -31.03 -0.20
N ASP A 93 -32.77 -30.79 -1.05
CA ASP A 93 -31.48 -31.48 -1.00
C ASP A 93 -30.53 -30.77 -0.02
N GLU A 94 -30.58 -31.21 1.24
CA GLU A 94 -29.71 -30.69 2.30
C GLU A 94 -28.21 -30.94 2.07
N THR A 95 -27.86 -32.00 1.33
CA THR A 95 -26.45 -32.34 1.08
C THR A 95 -25.82 -31.37 0.09
N THR A 96 -26.54 -31.07 -1.00
CA THR A 96 -26.14 -30.06 -1.97
C THR A 96 -26.12 -28.67 -1.32
N LEU A 97 -27.08 -28.36 -0.44
CA LEU A 97 -27.12 -27.08 0.27
C LEU A 97 -25.89 -26.87 1.17
N LYS A 98 -25.49 -27.90 1.96
CA LYS A 98 -24.26 -27.83 2.78
C LYS A 98 -23.00 -27.60 1.93
N LYS A 99 -22.91 -28.27 0.78
CA LYS A 99 -21.78 -28.10 -0.14
C LYS A 99 -21.72 -26.68 -0.71
N ILE A 100 -22.85 -26.13 -1.14
CA ILE A 100 -22.94 -24.75 -1.65
C ILE A 100 -22.60 -23.73 -0.57
N LEU A 101 -23.06 -23.94 0.68
CA LEU A 101 -22.73 -23.08 1.79
C LEU A 101 -21.20 -23.00 2.00
N GLN A 102 -20.51 -24.14 1.95
CA GLN A 102 -19.06 -24.21 2.07
C GLN A 102 -18.34 -23.54 0.89
N GLU A 103 -18.79 -23.79 -0.35
CA GLU A 103 -18.25 -23.15 -1.56
C GLU A 103 -18.42 -21.63 -1.50
N THR A 104 -19.58 -21.15 -1.02
CA THR A 104 -19.89 -19.72 -0.86
C THR A 104 -19.02 -19.08 0.22
N LYS A 105 -18.78 -19.77 1.34
CA LYS A 105 -17.87 -19.30 2.39
C LYS A 105 -16.42 -19.17 1.87
N ASN A 106 -15.96 -20.13 1.08
CA ASN A 106 -14.63 -20.07 0.47
C ASN A 106 -14.51 -18.89 -0.50
N LEU A 107 -15.54 -18.65 -1.33
CA LEU A 107 -15.60 -17.50 -2.22
C LEU A 107 -15.59 -16.17 -1.47
N GLN A 108 -16.35 -16.06 -0.37
CA GLN A 108 -16.35 -14.86 0.48
C GLN A 108 -14.95 -14.57 1.04
N ASN A 109 -14.24 -15.59 1.52
CA ASN A 109 -12.88 -15.43 2.01
C ASN A 109 -11.92 -14.93 0.92
N GLU A 110 -12.05 -15.44 -0.30
CA GLU A 110 -11.22 -15.01 -1.43
C GLU A 110 -11.53 -13.56 -1.82
N ILE A 111 -12.80 -13.18 -1.89
CA ILE A 111 -13.22 -11.79 -2.14
C ILE A 111 -12.63 -10.85 -1.06
N GLU A 112 -12.68 -11.23 0.21
CA GLU A 112 -12.11 -10.43 1.29
C GLU A 112 -10.58 -10.31 1.18
N ARG A 113 -9.89 -11.37 0.76
CA ARG A 113 -8.45 -11.33 0.47
C ARG A 113 -8.12 -10.36 -0.67
N LEU A 114 -8.88 -10.40 -1.76
CA LEU A 114 -8.72 -9.49 -2.90
C LEU A 114 -8.98 -8.04 -2.49
N LYS A 115 -10.03 -7.78 -1.72
CA LYS A 115 -10.31 -6.44 -1.16
C LYS A 115 -9.16 -5.93 -0.31
N LYS A 116 -8.59 -6.77 0.57
CA LYS A 116 -7.41 -6.40 1.37
C LYS A 116 -6.23 -6.01 0.48
N SER A 117 -5.99 -6.72 -0.62
CA SER A 117 -4.92 -6.38 -1.57
C SER A 117 -5.12 -5.02 -2.25
N ILE A 118 -6.38 -4.59 -2.46
CA ILE A 118 -6.70 -3.31 -3.09
C ILE A 118 -6.60 -2.15 -2.10
N TYR A 119 -6.90 -2.40 -0.83
CA TYR A 119 -7.09 -1.36 0.19
C TYR A 119 -5.97 -1.24 1.20
N LYS A 120 -4.96 -2.10 1.14
CA LYS A 120 -3.80 -2.05 2.04
C LYS A 120 -2.56 -1.51 1.30
N ASP A 121 -1.74 -0.79 2.05
CA ASP A 121 -0.39 -0.41 1.64
C ASP A 121 0.52 -1.65 1.72
N GLU A 122 1.27 -1.93 0.65
CA GLU A 122 2.07 -3.15 0.53
C GLU A 122 3.23 -3.21 1.52
N LEU A 123 3.83 -2.06 1.86
CA LEU A 123 4.96 -1.98 2.78
C LEU A 123 4.50 -2.11 4.23
N THR A 124 3.54 -1.28 4.64
CA THR A 124 3.19 -1.12 6.05
C THR A 124 1.98 -1.96 6.46
N GLY A 125 1.17 -2.44 5.51
CA GLY A 125 -0.12 -3.09 5.78
C GLY A 125 -1.16 -2.17 6.44
N ALA A 126 -0.92 -0.85 6.51
CA ALA A 126 -1.94 0.13 6.84
C ALA A 126 -2.98 0.20 5.70
N TYR A 127 -4.12 0.85 5.91
CA TYR A 127 -4.98 1.16 4.78
C TYR A 127 -4.26 2.13 3.83
N ASN A 128 -4.55 2.06 2.55
CA ASN A 128 -3.99 2.98 1.57
C ASN A 128 -4.94 4.15 1.29
N ARG A 129 -4.45 5.15 0.56
CA ARG A 129 -5.22 6.33 0.15
C ARG A 129 -6.54 5.97 -0.57
N LYS A 130 -6.58 4.87 -1.32
CA LYS A 130 -7.79 4.41 -2.02
C LYS A 130 -8.88 3.98 -1.03
N TRP A 131 -8.51 3.29 0.06
CA TRP A 131 -9.46 2.92 1.10
C TRP A 131 -10.11 4.14 1.75
N LEU A 132 -9.33 5.17 2.08
CA LEU A 132 -9.83 6.43 2.65
C LEU A 132 -10.89 7.06 1.74
N HIS A 133 -10.57 7.18 0.46
CA HIS A 133 -11.47 7.75 -0.54
C HIS A 133 -12.77 6.94 -0.66
N ASP A 134 -12.65 5.61 -0.80
CA ASP A 134 -13.79 4.74 -1.09
C ASP A 134 -14.71 4.49 0.12
N ASN A 135 -14.23 4.67 1.36
CA ASN A 135 -14.96 4.30 2.57
C ASN A 135 -15.31 5.50 3.46
N CYS A 136 -14.50 6.56 3.48
CA CYS A 136 -14.72 7.70 4.37
C CYS A 136 -15.18 8.95 3.61
N LEU A 137 -14.61 9.20 2.42
CA LEU A 137 -14.80 10.45 1.68
C LEU A 137 -15.85 10.38 0.56
N LYS A 138 -16.52 9.24 0.36
CA LYS A 138 -17.62 9.16 -0.61
C LYS A 138 -18.72 10.16 -0.28
N GLU A 139 -19.35 10.73 -1.31
CA GLU A 139 -20.35 11.77 -1.12
C GLU A 139 -21.55 11.32 -0.26
N ASP A 140 -21.89 10.03 -0.28
CA ASP A 140 -22.96 9.43 0.52
C ASP A 140 -22.56 9.06 1.96
N SER A 141 -21.29 9.31 2.34
CA SER A 141 -20.78 9.11 3.70
C SER A 141 -21.18 10.29 4.60
N GLU A 142 -22.42 10.26 5.09
CA GLU A 142 -22.94 11.24 6.05
C GLU A 142 -22.15 11.24 7.38
N ASN A 143 -21.58 10.09 7.75
CA ASN A 143 -20.89 9.91 9.03
C ASN A 143 -19.62 10.76 9.14
N PHE A 144 -18.84 10.89 8.06
CA PHE A 144 -17.62 11.71 8.10
C PHE A 144 -17.93 13.20 7.87
N LYS A 145 -18.88 13.53 6.99
CA LYS A 145 -19.25 14.91 6.67
C LYS A 145 -19.81 15.70 7.86
N ASN A 146 -20.56 15.05 8.75
CA ASN A 146 -21.25 15.75 9.83
C ASN A 146 -20.48 15.75 11.16
N SER A 147 -19.64 14.74 11.43
CA SER A 147 -18.98 14.58 12.74
C SER A 147 -17.67 13.79 12.69
N GLY A 148 -17.05 13.65 11.51
CA GLY A 148 -15.80 12.90 11.35
C GLY A 148 -14.60 13.62 11.96
N ILE A 149 -13.82 12.91 12.77
CA ILE A 149 -12.55 13.39 13.29
C ILE A 149 -11.42 12.64 12.57
N LEU A 150 -10.45 13.40 12.08
CA LEU A 150 -9.23 12.86 11.49
C LEU A 150 -8.00 13.50 12.15
N ALA A 151 -6.94 12.70 12.28
CA ALA A 151 -5.61 13.20 12.63
C ALA A 151 -4.66 12.91 11.48
N ILE A 152 -3.84 13.90 11.13
CA ILE A 152 -2.73 13.74 10.20
C ILE A 152 -1.46 13.64 11.04
N ILE A 153 -0.65 12.64 10.76
CA ILE A 153 0.61 12.36 11.41
C ILE A 153 1.68 12.41 10.33
N ASP A 154 2.64 13.30 10.49
CA ASP A 154 3.84 13.37 9.66
C ASP A 154 5.05 12.92 10.49
N LEU A 155 5.97 12.16 9.88
CA LEU A 155 7.19 11.72 10.56
C LEU A 155 8.25 12.80 10.45
N ASN A 156 8.51 13.56 11.51
CA ASN A 156 9.54 14.58 11.46
C ASN A 156 10.90 13.96 11.13
N TYR A 157 11.65 14.62 10.26
CA TYR A 157 13.01 14.24 9.88
C TYR A 157 13.15 12.85 9.22
N PHE A 158 12.07 12.23 8.74
CA PHE A 158 12.15 10.93 8.06
C PHE A 158 13.11 10.95 6.86
N LYS A 159 13.17 12.07 6.13
CA LYS A 159 14.15 12.28 5.06
C LYS A 159 15.60 12.12 5.54
N ILE A 160 15.93 12.63 6.73
CA ILE A 160 17.29 12.51 7.31
C ILE A 160 17.63 11.04 7.57
N ILE A 161 16.66 10.25 8.04
CA ILE A 161 16.85 8.80 8.25
C ILE A 161 17.17 8.11 6.93
N ASN A 162 16.40 8.41 5.87
CA ASN A 162 16.64 7.86 4.54
C ASN A 162 18.01 8.27 3.99
N ASP A 163 18.39 9.53 4.16
CA ASP A 163 19.65 10.05 3.64
C ASP A 163 20.86 9.50 4.40
N THR A 164 20.73 9.24 5.71
CA THR A 164 21.82 8.77 6.58
C THR A 164 21.98 7.25 6.56
N TYR A 165 20.87 6.52 6.58
CA TYR A 165 20.87 5.06 6.79
C TYR A 165 20.31 4.28 5.58
N GLY A 166 19.85 4.98 4.55
CA GLY A 166 19.28 4.39 3.33
C GLY A 166 17.82 3.98 3.47
N HIS A 167 17.16 3.80 2.32
CA HIS A 167 15.73 3.50 2.23
C HIS A 167 15.33 2.18 2.90
N ILE A 168 16.20 1.17 2.94
CA ILE A 168 15.91 -0.10 3.62
C ILE A 168 15.66 0.12 5.12
N VAL A 169 16.39 1.07 5.73
CA VAL A 169 16.19 1.42 7.14
C VAL A 169 14.94 2.29 7.30
N GLY A 170 14.71 3.23 6.39
CA GLY A 170 13.47 4.00 6.34
C GLY A 170 12.21 3.12 6.26
N ASP A 171 12.24 2.10 5.42
CA ASP A 171 11.15 1.12 5.27
C ASP A 171 10.86 0.40 6.59
N LYS A 172 11.90 0.00 7.33
CA LYS A 172 11.73 -0.61 8.66
C LYS A 172 11.11 0.36 9.66
N VAL A 173 11.51 1.64 9.62
CA VAL A 173 10.91 2.69 10.46
C VAL A 173 9.44 2.86 10.13
N LEU A 174 9.07 2.94 8.84
CA LEU A 174 7.67 3.05 8.42
C LEU A 174 6.82 1.85 8.87
N ILE A 175 7.36 0.64 8.76
CA ILE A 175 6.69 -0.58 9.26
C ILE A 175 6.49 -0.50 10.77
N PHE A 176 7.53 -0.09 11.52
CA PHE A 176 7.46 0.05 12.97
C PHE A 176 6.39 1.06 13.39
N ILE A 177 6.43 2.28 12.82
CA ILE A 177 5.44 3.33 13.07
C ILE A 177 4.04 2.84 12.75
N ALA A 178 3.83 2.27 11.57
CA ALA A 178 2.50 1.80 11.17
C ALA A 178 1.95 0.74 12.14
N ASN A 179 2.80 -0.15 12.64
CA ASN A 179 2.39 -1.15 13.63
C ASN A 179 2.08 -0.53 15.00
N GLN A 180 2.79 0.52 15.40
CA GLN A 180 2.49 1.28 16.60
C GLN A 180 1.15 2.02 16.46
N LEU A 181 0.94 2.75 15.36
CA LEU A 181 -0.31 3.44 15.09
C LEU A 181 -1.51 2.49 15.05
N LYS A 182 -1.37 1.27 14.51
CA LYS A 182 -2.46 0.28 14.49
C LYS A 182 -2.93 -0.16 15.88
N LYS A 183 -2.17 0.08 16.96
CA LYS A 183 -2.60 -0.21 18.33
C LYS A 183 -3.73 0.70 18.81
N ILE A 184 -3.89 1.86 18.18
CA ILE A 184 -4.93 2.85 18.46
C ILE A 184 -6.35 2.29 18.20
N LYS A 185 -6.48 1.12 17.55
CA LYS A 185 -7.75 0.45 17.18
C LYS A 185 -8.68 1.29 16.29
N GLU A 186 -8.20 2.42 15.80
CA GLU A 186 -8.86 3.24 14.79
C GLU A 186 -8.34 2.89 13.38
N SER A 187 -8.98 3.46 12.36
CA SER A 187 -8.54 3.23 10.98
C SER A 187 -7.27 4.03 10.70
N VAL A 188 -6.15 3.32 10.52
CA VAL A 188 -4.85 3.90 10.15
C VAL A 188 -4.62 3.76 8.65
N ILE A 189 -4.38 4.88 7.99
CA ILE A 189 -4.15 5.02 6.56
C ILE A 189 -2.72 5.56 6.37
N ARG A 190 -1.94 4.94 5.48
CA ARG A 190 -0.74 5.59 4.94
C ARG A 190 -1.16 6.41 3.72
N TYR A 191 -1.06 7.73 3.84
CA TYR A 191 -1.52 8.66 2.81
C TYR A 191 -0.41 9.00 1.81
N GLY A 192 0.80 9.22 2.33
CA GLY A 192 2.00 9.60 1.58
C GLY A 192 3.20 8.69 1.89
N GLY A 193 4.40 9.17 1.57
CA GLY A 193 5.64 8.44 1.86
C GLY A 193 5.81 8.18 3.36
N ASP A 194 5.73 9.25 4.13
CA ASP A 194 5.89 9.34 5.58
C ASP A 194 4.62 9.82 6.31
N GLU A 195 3.58 10.19 5.57
CA GLU A 195 2.34 10.71 6.12
C GLU A 195 1.33 9.60 6.44
N PHE A 196 0.79 9.61 7.65
CA PHE A 196 -0.30 8.76 8.10
C PHE A 196 -1.55 9.58 8.45
N ILE A 197 -2.71 8.98 8.24
CA ILE A 197 -4.00 9.52 8.66
C ILE A 197 -4.66 8.52 9.58
N ILE A 198 -5.23 9.01 10.68
CA ILE A 198 -6.09 8.23 11.56
C ILE A 198 -7.51 8.77 11.44
N ILE A 199 -8.46 7.89 11.12
CA ILE A 199 -9.89 8.20 11.12
C ILE A 199 -10.49 7.62 12.39
N PHE A 200 -11.05 8.50 13.22
CA PHE A 200 -11.72 8.14 14.45
C PHE A 200 -13.18 7.77 14.20
N SER A 201 -13.73 6.92 15.07
CA SER A 201 -15.15 6.60 15.07
C SER A 201 -16.05 7.85 15.14
N ALA A 202 -17.23 7.79 14.51
CA ALA A 202 -18.20 8.89 14.46
C ALA A 202 -18.73 9.32 15.85
N HIS A 203 -18.48 8.53 16.89
CA HIS A 203 -18.86 8.83 18.27
C HIS A 203 -17.73 9.42 19.11
N SER A 204 -16.51 9.48 18.57
CA SER A 204 -15.36 10.02 19.27
C SER A 204 -15.46 11.54 19.36
N THR A 205 -15.10 12.11 20.51
CA THR A 205 -14.94 13.56 20.65
C THR A 205 -13.52 13.99 20.30
N LYS A 206 -13.32 15.31 20.11
CA LYS A 206 -11.99 15.87 19.88
C LYS A 206 -11.06 15.59 21.06
N GLU A 207 -11.59 15.68 22.28
CA GLU A 207 -10.88 15.38 23.52
C GLU A 207 -10.46 13.91 23.61
N ASP A 208 -11.32 12.97 23.18
CA ASP A 208 -10.99 11.55 23.15
C ASP A 208 -9.88 11.26 22.14
N ALA A 209 -9.98 11.85 20.94
CA ALA A 209 -8.95 11.72 19.92
C ALA A 209 -7.59 12.24 20.42
N TYR A 210 -7.56 13.40 21.08
CA TYR A 210 -6.32 13.92 21.68
C TYR A 210 -5.75 12.99 22.77
N LYS A 211 -6.58 12.49 23.68
CA LYS A 211 -6.10 11.59 24.75
C LYS A 211 -5.51 10.31 24.18
N ILE A 212 -6.15 9.75 23.18
CA ILE A 212 -5.69 8.53 22.49
C ILE A 212 -4.34 8.80 21.81
N LEU A 213 -4.23 9.91 21.08
CA LEU A 213 -2.98 10.29 20.41
C LEU A 213 -1.88 10.58 21.43
N ASP A 214 -2.16 11.32 22.50
CA ASP A 214 -1.18 11.63 23.55
C ASP A 214 -0.67 10.36 24.25
N THR A 215 -1.59 9.42 24.56
CA THR A 215 -1.22 8.16 25.21
C THR A 215 -0.38 7.26 24.30
N GLU A 216 -0.78 7.09 23.04
CA GLU A 216 -0.15 6.11 22.13
C GLU A 216 1.06 6.69 21.37
N LEU A 217 1.13 8.01 21.22
CA LEU A 217 2.21 8.69 20.49
C LEU A 217 3.25 9.36 21.40
N SER A 218 3.00 9.56 22.69
CA SER A 218 4.00 10.17 23.61
C SER A 218 5.33 9.42 23.68
N HIS A 219 5.34 8.14 23.34
CA HIS A 219 6.56 7.31 23.27
C HIS A 219 7.20 7.27 21.88
N LEU A 220 6.51 7.78 20.85
CA LEU A 220 7.03 7.89 19.51
C LEU A 220 7.66 9.28 19.36
N ILE A 221 8.96 9.31 19.03
CA ILE A 221 9.64 10.54 18.65
C ILE A 221 9.17 10.86 17.22
N LEU A 222 7.98 11.44 17.12
CA LEU A 222 7.36 11.88 15.87
C LEU A 222 7.74 13.30 15.54
#